data_AF-A0A9E6FB68-F1
#
_entry.id   AF-A0A9E6FB68-F1
#
_cell.length_a   1.000
_cell.length_b   1.000
_cell.length_c   1.000
_cell.angle_alpha   90.00
_cell.angle_beta   90.00
_cell.angle_gamma   90.00
#
_symmetry.space_group_name_H-M   'P 1'
#
loop_
_entity.id
_entity.type
_entity.pdbx_description
1 polymer ?
#
loop_
_entity_poly.entity_id
_entity_poly.type
_entity_poly.pdbx_seq_one_letter_code
_entity_poly.pdbx_strand_id
1 'polypeptide(L)'
;MKTNRLIFQLLGSITEFLLDDETWKLFGYKKRPKRGAIFSRLFPKKYELDNFIFRHFFILGVIDVLNGIKKSKQSDYNKTIVILNFFEEVDVLSKNTDCLTDLLKDLPTAYDIYKESNPKNLYEPYLSKSENVLGSTNSARFLIGISKIQFERMLMDISAKDFFLSSDRVAELINTQDIAAVKEDLTGFSKETLEEYGKFISKLISEI
;
A
#
# COMPACT_ATOMS: atom_id res chain seq x y z
N MET A 1 -5.90 7.95 -21.35
CA MET A 1 -5.40 8.44 -20.04
C MET A 1 -4.17 9.28 -20.26
N LYS A 2 -4.17 10.57 -19.86
CA LYS A 2 -2.90 11.29 -19.66
C LYS A 2 -2.36 10.81 -18.31
N THR A 3 -1.54 9.77 -18.37
CA THR A 3 -0.87 9.11 -17.25
C THR A 3 -0.11 10.13 -16.40
N ASN A 4 -0.48 10.25 -15.13
CA ASN A 4 0.17 11.15 -14.19
C ASN A 4 1.50 10.54 -13.72
N ARG A 5 2.63 11.01 -14.27
CA ARG A 5 3.96 10.43 -14.06
C ARG A 5 4.32 10.26 -12.58
N LEU A 6 4.01 11.24 -11.74
CA LEU A 6 4.27 11.16 -10.30
C LEU A 6 3.51 9.98 -9.67
N ILE A 7 2.22 9.87 -9.97
CA ILE A 7 1.37 8.80 -9.40
C ILE A 7 1.85 7.42 -9.84
N PHE A 8 2.25 7.26 -11.10
CA PHE A 8 2.84 6.02 -11.58
C PHE A 8 4.17 5.68 -10.90
N GLN A 9 5.00 6.68 -10.59
CA GLN A 9 6.23 6.47 -9.83
C GLN A 9 5.94 6.05 -8.38
N LEU A 10 4.94 6.65 -7.74
CA LEU A 10 4.51 6.26 -6.38
C LEU A 10 3.98 4.81 -6.37
N LEU A 11 3.11 4.45 -7.30
CA LEU A 11 2.58 3.09 -7.44
C LEU A 11 3.69 2.09 -7.79
N GLY A 12 4.61 2.47 -8.68
CA GLY A 12 5.78 1.66 -9.01
C GLY A 12 6.61 1.35 -7.77
N SER A 13 6.87 2.36 -6.93
CA SER A 13 7.62 2.22 -5.69
C SER A 13 6.95 1.23 -4.73
N ILE A 14 5.63 1.28 -4.57
CA ILE A 14 4.87 0.33 -3.72
C ILE A 14 5.06 -1.10 -4.21
N THR A 15 5.00 -1.30 -5.53
CA THR A 15 5.05 -2.63 -6.12
C THR A 15 6.46 -3.21 -6.22
N GLU A 16 7.51 -2.39 -6.20
CA GLU A 16 8.91 -2.81 -6.39
C GLU A 16 9.29 -3.97 -5.46
N PHE A 17 8.95 -3.87 -4.17
CA PHE A 17 9.22 -4.90 -3.17
C PHE A 17 8.57 -6.26 -3.52
N LEU A 18 7.41 -6.24 -4.19
CA LEU A 18 6.68 -7.43 -4.62
C LEU A 18 7.21 -8.01 -5.94
N LEU A 19 8.11 -7.31 -6.63
CA LEU A 19 8.75 -7.80 -7.85
C LEU A 19 10.03 -8.59 -7.57
N ASP A 20 10.59 -8.50 -6.36
CA ASP A 20 11.82 -9.18 -5.96
C ASP A 20 11.58 -10.66 -5.57
N ASP A 21 12.33 -11.57 -6.17
CA ASP A 21 12.27 -13.00 -5.85
C ASP A 21 12.69 -13.31 -4.40
N GLU A 22 13.61 -12.52 -3.82
CA GLU A 22 14.06 -12.71 -2.44
C GLU A 22 12.92 -12.48 -1.45
N THR A 23 12.10 -11.45 -1.66
CA THR A 23 10.86 -11.21 -0.89
C THR A 23 9.99 -12.45 -0.85
N TRP A 24 9.75 -13.10 -1.99
CA TRP A 24 8.87 -14.28 -2.06
C TRP A 24 9.49 -15.52 -1.40
N LYS A 25 10.82 -15.65 -1.39
CA LYS A 25 11.51 -16.74 -0.69
C LYS A 25 11.29 -16.69 0.82
N LEU A 26 11.08 -15.51 1.40
CA LEU A 26 10.76 -15.35 2.82
C LEU A 26 9.46 -16.07 3.21
N PHE A 27 8.53 -16.19 2.25
CA PHE A 27 7.24 -16.90 2.40
C PHE A 27 7.30 -18.37 1.96
N GLY A 28 8.50 -18.91 1.75
CA GLY A 28 8.71 -20.31 1.36
C GLY A 28 8.48 -20.61 -0.14
N TYR A 29 8.45 -19.58 -0.99
CA TYR A 29 8.47 -19.80 -2.44
C TYR A 29 9.90 -20.03 -2.93
N LYS A 30 10.06 -20.69 -4.08
CA LYS A 30 11.38 -20.80 -4.74
C LYS A 30 11.75 -19.52 -5.51
N LYS A 31 10.73 -18.83 -6.03
CA LYS A 31 10.78 -17.59 -6.81
C LYS A 31 9.39 -16.94 -6.77
N ARG A 32 9.29 -15.69 -7.22
CA ARG A 32 8.01 -15.00 -7.34
C ARG A 32 6.99 -15.83 -8.14
N PRO A 33 5.78 -16.03 -7.61
CA PRO A 33 4.73 -16.73 -8.33
C PRO A 33 4.35 -15.96 -9.59
N LYS A 34 4.30 -16.67 -10.72
CA LYS A 34 3.80 -16.10 -11.98
C LYS A 34 2.28 -15.99 -11.89
N ARG A 35 1.78 -14.79 -11.68
CA ARG A 35 0.34 -14.53 -11.66
C ARG A 35 -0.17 -14.32 -13.08
N GLY A 36 -1.05 -15.20 -13.52
CA GLY A 36 -1.99 -14.84 -14.57
C GLY A 36 -3.30 -14.44 -13.90
N ALA A 37 -3.82 -13.25 -14.17
CA ALA A 37 -5.09 -12.76 -13.62
C ALA A 37 -6.25 -13.75 -13.84
N ILE A 38 -6.19 -14.51 -14.94
CA ILE A 38 -7.15 -15.59 -15.24
C ILE A 38 -6.98 -16.76 -14.27
N PHE A 39 -5.75 -17.20 -13.98
CA PHE A 39 -5.52 -18.34 -13.10
C PHE A 39 -5.82 -18.02 -11.64
N SER A 40 -5.56 -16.79 -11.19
CA SER A 40 -5.93 -16.36 -9.83
C SER A 40 -7.45 -16.37 -9.63
N ARG A 41 -8.22 -16.00 -10.66
CA ARG A 41 -9.69 -16.08 -10.67
C ARG A 41 -10.21 -17.50 -10.66
N LEU A 42 -9.62 -18.36 -11.48
CA LEU A 42 -10.07 -19.75 -11.64
C LEU A 42 -9.69 -20.64 -10.44
N PHE A 43 -8.61 -20.31 -9.73
CA PHE A 43 -8.10 -21.13 -8.63
C PHE A 43 -7.81 -20.28 -7.38
N PRO A 44 -8.82 -19.59 -6.80
CA PRO A 44 -8.59 -18.61 -5.73
C PRO A 44 -7.87 -19.20 -4.52
N LYS A 45 -8.23 -20.44 -4.12
CA LYS A 45 -7.57 -21.16 -3.02
C LYS A 45 -6.09 -21.46 -3.27
N LYS A 46 -5.68 -21.63 -4.52
CA LYS A 46 -4.28 -21.91 -4.88
C LYS A 46 -3.40 -20.67 -4.73
N TYR A 47 -3.99 -19.49 -4.94
CA TYR A 47 -3.31 -18.20 -4.89
C TYR A 47 -3.66 -17.40 -3.63
N GLU A 48 -4.26 -18.03 -2.64
CA GLU A 48 -4.78 -17.36 -1.44
C GLU A 48 -3.66 -16.69 -0.64
N LEU A 49 -2.56 -17.41 -0.39
CA LEU A 49 -1.36 -16.85 0.26
C LEU A 49 -0.75 -15.72 -0.58
N ASP A 50 -0.63 -15.92 -1.90
CA ASP A 50 -0.11 -14.90 -2.81
C ASP A 50 -0.94 -13.61 -2.71
N ASN A 51 -2.26 -13.74 -2.79
CA ASN A 51 -3.21 -12.64 -2.74
C ASN A 51 -3.14 -11.92 -1.38
N PHE A 52 -3.04 -12.69 -0.30
CA PHE A 52 -2.93 -12.17 1.06
C PHE A 52 -1.64 -11.36 1.26
N ILE A 53 -0.49 -11.92 0.85
CA ILE A 53 0.81 -11.23 0.83
C ILE A 53 0.65 -9.92 0.04
N PHE A 54 0.24 -10.00 -1.22
CA PHE A 54 0.19 -8.83 -2.09
C PHE A 54 -0.71 -7.72 -1.56
N ARG A 55 -1.93 -8.04 -1.13
CA ARG A 55 -2.85 -7.07 -0.52
C ARG A 55 -2.21 -6.40 0.68
N HIS A 56 -1.60 -7.19 1.55
CA HIS A 56 -1.00 -6.69 2.77
C HIS A 56 0.16 -5.73 2.49
N PHE A 57 1.14 -6.13 1.68
CA PHE A 57 2.26 -5.25 1.32
C PHE A 57 1.80 -4.01 0.56
N PHE A 58 0.77 -4.13 -0.28
CA PHE A 58 0.24 -2.99 -1.01
C PHE A 58 -0.40 -1.95 -0.08
N ILE A 59 -1.20 -2.37 0.91
CA ILE A 59 -1.76 -1.48 1.95
C ILE A 59 -0.63 -0.72 2.64
N LEU A 60 0.41 -1.43 3.06
CA LEU A 60 1.49 -0.83 3.82
C LEU A 60 2.32 0.16 2.98
N GLY A 61 2.59 -0.16 1.72
CA GLY A 61 3.22 0.79 0.80
C GLY A 61 2.34 2.03 0.52
N VAL A 62 1.01 1.86 0.45
CA VAL A 62 0.08 3.00 0.37
C VAL A 62 0.22 3.90 1.60
N ILE A 63 0.31 3.32 2.81
CA ILE A 63 0.50 4.07 4.05
C ILE A 63 1.81 4.88 4.02
N ASP A 64 2.92 4.28 3.57
CA ASP A 64 4.19 5.00 3.45
C ASP A 64 4.10 6.17 2.46
N VAL A 65 3.41 5.97 1.33
CA VAL A 65 3.18 7.03 0.34
C VAL A 65 2.37 8.16 0.95
N LEU A 66 1.30 7.86 1.69
CA LEU A 66 0.50 8.87 2.38
C LEU A 66 1.32 9.66 3.41
N ASN A 67 2.17 8.97 4.17
CA ASN A 67 3.10 9.61 5.10
C ASN A 67 4.11 10.51 4.37
N GLY A 68 4.61 10.07 3.21
CA GLY A 68 5.50 10.88 2.37
C GLY A 68 4.83 12.11 1.79
N ILE A 69 3.58 12.01 1.35
CA ILE A 69 2.78 13.17 0.93
C ILE A 69 2.60 14.13 2.11
N LYS A 70 2.27 13.62 3.30
CA LYS A 70 2.12 14.44 4.51
C LYS A 70 3.41 15.20 4.85
N LYS A 71 4.57 14.55 4.77
CA LYS A 71 5.90 15.12 5.04
C LYS A 71 6.40 16.06 3.94
N SER A 72 5.83 16.05 2.74
CA SER A 72 6.23 16.94 1.65
C SER A 72 6.04 18.42 2.01
N LYS A 73 6.83 19.30 1.38
CA LYS A 73 6.80 20.76 1.56
C LYS A 73 5.74 21.45 0.72
N GLN A 74 4.87 20.67 0.07
CA GLN A 74 3.80 21.15 -0.77
C GLN A 74 2.69 21.80 0.05
N SER A 75 1.91 22.69 -0.56
CA SER A 75 0.71 23.24 0.08
C SER A 75 -0.32 22.15 0.36
N ASP A 76 -1.21 22.37 1.33
CA ASP A 76 -2.27 21.41 1.66
C ASP A 76 -3.19 21.14 0.47
N TYR A 77 -3.42 22.17 -0.36
CA TYR A 77 -4.13 22.05 -1.62
C TYR A 77 -3.42 21.06 -2.56
N ASN A 78 -2.11 21.23 -2.79
CA ASN A 78 -1.33 20.33 -3.65
C ASN A 78 -1.27 18.90 -3.08
N LYS A 79 -1.11 18.76 -1.76
CA LYS A 79 -1.17 17.44 -1.09
C LYS A 79 -2.51 16.76 -1.32
N THR A 80 -3.61 17.50 -1.22
CA THR A 80 -4.96 17.00 -1.50
C THR A 80 -5.09 16.48 -2.93
N ILE A 81 -4.63 17.26 -3.92
CA ILE A 81 -4.66 16.86 -5.34
C ILE A 81 -3.88 15.56 -5.56
N VAL A 82 -2.67 15.46 -4.99
CA VAL A 82 -1.83 14.26 -5.12
C VAL A 82 -2.50 13.05 -4.48
N ILE A 83 -3.07 13.17 -3.28
CA ILE A 83 -3.76 12.07 -2.60
C ILE A 83 -4.96 11.60 -3.41
N LEU A 84 -5.78 12.52 -3.93
CA LEU A 84 -6.95 12.19 -4.73
C LEU A 84 -6.55 11.45 -6.02
N ASN A 85 -5.61 12.01 -6.79
CA ASN A 85 -5.10 11.35 -8.00
C ASN A 85 -4.49 9.96 -7.67
N PHE A 86 -3.80 9.85 -6.54
CA PHE A 86 -3.21 8.59 -6.10
C PHE A 86 -4.29 7.55 -5.78
N PHE A 87 -5.34 7.91 -5.05
CA PHE A 87 -6.46 7.01 -4.76
C PHE A 87 -7.26 6.65 -6.00
N GLU A 88 -7.38 7.54 -6.98
CA GLU A 88 -8.09 7.25 -8.23
C GLU A 88 -7.38 6.11 -8.97
N GLU A 89 -6.06 6.19 -9.09
CA GLU A 89 -5.26 5.14 -9.73
C GLU A 89 -5.23 3.85 -8.88
N VAL A 90 -5.22 3.95 -7.55
CA VAL A 90 -5.39 2.77 -6.66
C VAL A 90 -6.76 2.11 -6.85
N ASP A 91 -7.84 2.87 -6.98
CA ASP A 91 -9.18 2.36 -7.24
C ASP A 91 -9.24 1.65 -8.59
N VAL A 92 -8.69 2.26 -9.65
CA VAL A 92 -8.56 1.65 -10.98
C VAL A 92 -7.78 0.34 -10.91
N LEU A 93 -6.64 0.32 -10.20
CA LEU A 93 -5.85 -0.90 -10.00
C LEU A 93 -6.64 -1.97 -9.24
N SER A 94 -7.42 -1.57 -8.23
CA SER A 94 -8.20 -2.47 -7.40
C SER A 94 -9.30 -3.18 -8.18
N LYS A 95 -10.00 -2.45 -9.06
CA LYS A 95 -11.04 -3.00 -9.95
C LYS A 95 -10.49 -4.03 -10.94
N ASN A 96 -9.21 -3.92 -11.29
CA ASN A 96 -8.54 -4.83 -12.21
C ASN A 96 -7.76 -5.95 -11.50
N THR A 97 -7.66 -5.90 -10.16
CA THR A 97 -6.86 -6.82 -9.36
C THR A 97 -7.69 -7.37 -8.21
N ASP A 98 -8.27 -8.56 -8.37
CA ASP A 98 -9.27 -9.08 -7.44
C ASP A 98 -8.80 -9.15 -5.97
N CYS A 99 -7.49 -9.34 -5.72
CA CYS A 99 -6.95 -9.36 -4.36
C CYS A 99 -6.84 -7.99 -3.68
N LEU A 100 -6.98 -6.90 -4.44
CA LEU A 100 -7.09 -5.53 -3.96
C LEU A 100 -8.56 -5.07 -3.87
N THR A 101 -9.53 -5.95 -4.09
CA THR A 101 -10.95 -5.60 -3.91
C THR A 101 -11.18 -5.11 -2.47
N ASP A 102 -11.87 -3.99 -2.31
CA ASP A 102 -12.13 -3.30 -1.03
C ASP A 102 -10.88 -2.75 -0.32
N LEU A 103 -9.72 -2.66 -1.00
CA LEU A 103 -8.49 -2.10 -0.43
C LEU A 103 -8.70 -0.72 0.19
N LEU A 104 -9.37 0.17 -0.55
CA LEU A 104 -9.61 1.54 -0.09
C LEU A 104 -10.58 1.59 1.10
N LYS A 105 -11.47 0.60 1.28
CA LYS A 105 -12.34 0.50 2.45
C LYS A 105 -11.58 0.04 3.70
N ASP A 106 -10.59 -0.84 3.52
CA ASP A 106 -9.73 -1.32 4.61
C ASP A 106 -8.69 -0.28 5.05
N LEU A 107 -8.35 0.65 4.16
CA LEU A 107 -7.23 1.57 4.34
C LEU A 107 -7.37 2.48 5.58
N PRO A 108 -8.53 3.10 5.90
CA PRO A 108 -8.65 3.91 7.10
C PRO A 108 -8.37 3.14 8.39
N THR A 109 -8.93 1.92 8.51
CA THR A 109 -8.67 1.05 9.67
C THR A 109 -7.20 0.65 9.73
N ALA A 110 -6.61 0.27 8.60
CA ALA A 110 -5.19 -0.08 8.52
C ALA A 110 -4.28 1.10 8.92
N TYR A 111 -4.65 2.31 8.53
CA TYR A 111 -3.90 3.53 8.84
C TYR A 111 -4.03 3.94 10.31
N ASP A 112 -5.22 3.82 10.91
CA ASP A 112 -5.42 4.10 12.33
C ASP A 112 -4.64 3.08 13.19
N ILE A 113 -4.69 1.79 12.82
CA ILE A 113 -3.86 0.74 13.44
C ILE A 113 -2.37 1.11 13.35
N TYR A 114 -1.91 1.54 12.18
CA TYR A 114 -0.53 1.95 11.97
C TYR A 114 -0.12 3.08 12.93
N LYS A 115 -0.95 4.12 13.08
CA LYS A 115 -0.66 5.26 13.97
C LYS A 115 -0.53 4.85 15.43
N GLU A 116 -1.35 3.90 15.87
CA GLU A 116 -1.37 3.42 17.26
C GLU A 116 -0.30 2.35 17.54
N SER A 117 0.19 1.69 16.49
CA SER A 117 1.12 0.58 16.61
C SER A 117 2.53 1.03 16.99
N ASN A 118 3.16 0.26 17.86
CA ASN A 118 4.60 0.37 18.05
C ASN A 118 5.30 -0.01 16.73
N PRO A 119 6.26 0.79 16.24
CA PRO A 119 7.14 0.45 15.13
C PRO A 119 7.64 -0.99 15.10
N LYS A 120 7.92 -1.54 16.29
CA LYS A 120 8.43 -2.90 16.47
C LYS A 120 7.37 -3.99 16.37
N ASN A 121 6.08 -3.65 16.30
CA ASN A 121 4.93 -4.57 16.24
C ASN A 121 3.95 -4.19 15.10
N LEU A 122 4.40 -3.40 14.12
CA LEU A 122 3.59 -2.83 13.04
C LEU A 122 2.74 -3.84 12.24
N TYR A 123 3.14 -5.11 12.22
CA TYR A 123 2.46 -6.17 11.48
C TYR A 123 1.53 -7.02 12.36
N GLU A 124 1.61 -6.92 13.69
CA GLU A 124 0.89 -7.73 14.68
C GLU A 124 -0.64 -7.74 14.48
N PRO A 125 -1.30 -6.60 14.20
CA PRO A 125 -2.74 -6.55 13.97
C PRO A 125 -3.21 -7.32 12.72
N TYR A 126 -2.27 -7.64 11.83
CA TYR A 126 -2.53 -8.37 10.59
C TYR A 126 -2.16 -9.86 10.69
N LEU A 127 -1.41 -10.26 11.72
CA LEU A 127 -1.07 -11.65 12.00
C LEU A 127 -2.32 -12.45 12.40
N SER A 128 -3.15 -11.93 13.30
CA SER A 128 -4.41 -12.57 13.73
C SER A 128 -5.44 -12.65 12.60
N LYS A 129 -5.47 -11.66 11.70
CA LYS A 129 -6.34 -11.68 10.51
C LYS A 129 -5.92 -12.76 9.51
N SER A 130 -4.64 -13.15 9.49
CA SER A 130 -4.13 -14.18 8.58
C SER A 130 -4.69 -15.56 8.90
N GLU A 131 -4.87 -15.93 10.17
CA GLU A 131 -5.40 -17.24 10.56
C GLU A 131 -6.87 -17.44 10.19
N ASN A 132 -7.65 -16.35 10.17
CA ASN A 132 -9.07 -16.38 9.81
C ASN A 132 -9.29 -16.48 8.29
N VAL A 133 -8.29 -16.09 7.49
CA VAL A 133 -8.40 -16.03 6.02
C VAL A 133 -7.60 -17.16 5.36
N LEU A 134 -6.45 -17.53 5.92
CA LEU A 134 -5.56 -18.55 5.39
C LEU A 134 -5.74 -19.86 6.15
N GLY A 135 -5.63 -20.99 5.46
CA GLY A 135 -5.44 -22.28 6.13
C GLY A 135 -4.12 -22.33 6.91
N SER A 136 -4.06 -23.09 8.00
CA SER A 136 -2.95 -23.13 8.98
C SER A 136 -1.54 -23.13 8.38
N THR A 137 -1.29 -23.94 7.35
CA THR A 137 0.00 -23.98 6.65
C THR A 137 0.36 -22.65 5.98
N ASN A 138 -0.59 -22.01 5.32
CA ASN A 138 -0.37 -20.71 4.66
C ASN A 138 -0.27 -19.58 5.69
N SER A 139 -1.04 -19.64 6.78
CA SER A 139 -0.90 -18.70 7.90
C SER A 139 0.52 -18.76 8.47
N ALA A 140 1.01 -19.96 8.79
CA ALA A 140 2.39 -20.14 9.30
C ALA A 140 3.44 -19.59 8.31
N ARG A 141 3.30 -19.86 7.01
CA ARG A 141 4.21 -19.31 5.98
C ARG A 141 4.16 -17.78 5.92
N PHE A 142 2.97 -17.20 6.04
CA PHE A 142 2.79 -15.75 6.10
C PHE A 142 3.48 -15.14 7.33
N LEU A 143 3.20 -15.69 8.52
CA LEU A 143 3.77 -15.26 9.80
C LEU A 143 5.30 -15.34 9.81
N ILE A 144 5.88 -16.42 9.28
CA ILE A 144 7.34 -16.57 9.16
C ILE A 144 7.92 -15.51 8.24
N GLY A 145 7.33 -15.32 7.05
CA GLY A 145 7.84 -14.36 6.08
C GLY A 145 7.79 -12.92 6.59
N ILE A 146 6.67 -12.52 7.19
CA ILE A 146 6.51 -11.15 7.70
C ILE A 146 7.41 -10.87 8.91
N SER A 147 7.61 -11.86 9.79
CA SER A 147 8.53 -11.74 10.93
C SER A 147 9.98 -11.56 10.48
N LYS A 148 10.40 -12.26 9.41
CA LYS A 148 11.74 -12.09 8.83
C LYS A 148 11.95 -10.70 8.24
N ILE A 149 10.97 -10.23 7.47
CA ILE A 149 10.99 -8.88 6.90
C ILE A 149 11.10 -7.83 8.01
N GLN A 150 10.29 -7.97 9.05
CA GLN A 150 10.32 -7.08 10.20
C GLN A 150 11.67 -7.09 10.90
N PHE A 151 12.26 -8.27 11.12
CA PHE A 151 13.58 -8.40 11.73
C PHE A 151 14.68 -7.76 10.88
N GLU A 152 14.73 -8.05 9.58
CA GLU A 152 15.69 -7.45 8.65
C GLU A 152 15.57 -5.92 8.64
N ARG A 153 14.34 -5.39 8.70
CA ARG A 153 14.10 -3.94 8.72
C ARG A 153 14.50 -3.27 10.02
N MET A 154 14.27 -3.93 11.16
CA MET A 154 14.79 -3.46 12.45
C MET A 154 16.33 -3.36 12.45
N LEU A 155 17.01 -4.22 11.68
CA LEU A 155 18.47 -4.17 11.53
C LEU A 155 18.94 -3.10 10.53
N MET A 156 18.13 -2.73 9.55
CA MET A 156 18.47 -1.78 8.49
C MET A 156 18.25 -0.30 8.85
N ASP A 157 17.87 0.00 10.10
CA ASP A 157 17.60 1.38 10.59
C ASP A 157 16.64 2.17 9.68
N ILE A 158 15.70 1.44 9.06
CA ILE A 158 14.59 2.08 8.38
C ILE A 158 13.82 2.82 9.47
N SER A 159 13.54 4.11 9.23
CA SER A 159 12.90 4.97 10.21
C SER A 159 11.74 4.21 10.85
N ALA A 160 11.64 4.25 12.17
CA ALA A 160 10.65 3.49 12.94
C ALA A 160 9.18 3.76 12.48
N LYS A 161 8.96 4.75 11.60
CA LYS A 161 7.66 5.16 11.09
C LYS A 161 7.42 4.77 9.61
N ASP A 162 8.21 3.87 9.02
CA ASP A 162 8.03 3.46 7.61
C ASP A 162 7.98 1.92 7.47
N PHE A 163 7.09 1.40 6.63
CA PHE A 163 6.91 -0.05 6.42
C PHE A 163 7.82 -0.64 5.36
N PHE A 164 7.91 0.01 4.20
CA PHE A 164 8.62 -0.41 2.99
C PHE A 164 9.42 0.73 2.35
N LEU A 165 8.76 1.85 2.14
CA LEU A 165 9.28 3.02 1.45
C LEU A 165 9.66 4.07 2.48
N SER A 166 10.85 4.66 2.35
CA SER A 166 11.21 5.83 3.15
C SER A 166 10.24 6.97 2.79
N SER A 167 9.40 7.37 3.74
CA SER A 167 8.47 8.48 3.53
C SER A 167 9.21 9.79 3.29
N ASP A 168 10.44 9.93 3.79
CA ASP A 168 11.32 11.08 3.48
C ASP A 168 11.74 11.09 2.01
N ARG A 169 12.12 9.93 1.46
CA ARG A 169 12.42 9.78 0.02
C ARG A 169 11.19 10.02 -0.85
N VAL A 170 10.01 9.56 -0.40
CA VAL A 170 8.74 9.86 -1.09
C VAL A 170 8.44 11.36 -1.06
N ALA A 171 8.63 12.01 0.09
CA ALA A 171 8.45 13.44 0.24
C ALA A 171 9.39 14.23 -0.68
N GLU A 172 10.66 13.81 -0.77
CA GLU A 172 11.64 14.40 -1.68
C GLU A 172 11.21 14.23 -3.14
N LEU A 173 10.80 13.03 -3.55
CA LEU A 173 10.27 12.79 -4.90
C LEU A 173 9.13 13.77 -5.22
N ILE A 174 8.15 13.91 -4.33
CA ILE A 174 7.01 14.84 -4.51
C ILE A 174 7.47 16.30 -4.58
N ASN A 175 8.44 16.70 -3.76
CA ASN A 175 8.96 18.07 -3.74
C ASN A 175 9.72 18.44 -5.03
N THR A 176 10.27 17.46 -5.74
CA THR A 176 10.98 17.69 -7.01
C THR A 176 10.07 17.73 -8.24
N GLN A 177 8.79 17.38 -8.09
CA GLN A 177 7.85 17.37 -9.21
C GLN A 177 7.07 18.69 -9.31
N ASP A 178 6.75 19.07 -10.54
CA ASP A 178 5.78 20.12 -10.83
C ASP A 178 4.36 19.58 -10.65
N ILE A 179 3.71 19.92 -9.53
CA ILE A 179 2.35 19.47 -9.22
C ILE A 179 1.30 20.16 -10.10
N ALA A 180 1.61 21.29 -10.75
CA ALA A 180 0.68 21.88 -11.72
C ALA A 180 0.44 20.94 -12.92
N ALA A 181 1.36 20.00 -13.19
CA ALA A 181 1.20 18.95 -14.19
C ALA A 181 0.37 17.74 -13.71
N VAL A 182 0.16 17.61 -12.39
CA VAL A 182 -0.74 16.63 -11.76
C VAL A 182 -2.15 17.18 -11.91
N LYS A 183 -2.83 16.78 -13.00
CA LYS A 183 -4.16 17.28 -13.41
C LYS A 183 -5.14 17.46 -12.25
N GLU A 184 -5.88 18.57 -12.30
CA GLU A 184 -7.10 18.80 -11.51
C GLU A 184 -8.33 18.02 -12.01
N ASP A 185 -8.23 17.31 -13.15
CA ASP A 185 -9.30 16.47 -13.70
C ASP A 185 -9.50 15.21 -12.82
N LEU A 186 -10.07 15.40 -11.62
CA LEU A 186 -10.60 14.37 -10.74
C LEU A 186 -11.89 13.80 -11.34
N THR A 187 -11.74 13.09 -12.47
CA THR A 187 -12.87 12.61 -13.27
C THR A 187 -13.28 11.19 -12.93
N GLY A 188 -12.46 10.44 -12.18
CA GLY A 188 -12.68 9.01 -11.93
C GLY A 188 -13.49 8.66 -10.68
N PHE A 189 -13.73 9.60 -9.76
CA PHE A 189 -14.50 9.30 -8.55
C PHE A 189 -15.99 9.63 -8.68
N SER A 190 -16.83 8.71 -8.20
CA SER A 190 -18.23 9.05 -7.95
C SER A 190 -18.31 10.01 -6.76
N LYS A 191 -19.42 10.76 -6.67
CA LYS A 191 -19.67 11.67 -5.54
C LYS A 191 -19.65 10.94 -4.19
N GLU A 192 -20.20 9.73 -4.12
CA GLU A 192 -20.17 8.89 -2.92
C GLU A 192 -18.74 8.52 -2.53
N THR A 193 -17.90 8.19 -3.52
CA THR A 193 -16.50 7.86 -3.30
C THR A 193 -15.70 9.07 -2.79
N LEU A 194 -15.97 10.27 -3.31
CA LEU A 194 -15.39 11.51 -2.81
C LEU A 194 -15.87 11.86 -1.39
N GLU A 195 -17.13 11.58 -1.04
CA GLU A 195 -17.67 11.83 0.29
C GLU A 195 -17.10 10.87 1.35
N GLU A 196 -16.96 9.58 0.99
CA GLU A 196 -16.38 8.55 1.85
C GLU A 196 -14.89 8.82 2.13
N TYR A 197 -14.11 9.10 1.08
CA TYR A 197 -12.68 9.38 1.23
C TYR A 197 -12.37 10.81 1.67
N GLY A 198 -13.23 11.78 1.36
CA GLY A 198 -13.03 13.19 1.72
C GLY A 198 -12.86 13.41 3.22
N LYS A 199 -13.58 12.65 4.06
CA LYS A 199 -13.39 12.67 5.52
C LYS A 199 -12.03 12.12 5.94
N PHE A 200 -11.60 11.01 5.34
CA PHE A 200 -10.30 10.40 5.62
C PHE A 200 -9.13 11.30 5.18
N ILE A 201 -9.21 11.87 3.98
CA ILE A 201 -8.22 12.81 3.43
C ILE A 201 -8.15 14.07 4.31
N SER A 202 -9.30 14.61 4.70
CA SER A 202 -9.36 15.77 5.59
C SER A 202 -8.68 15.47 6.92
N LYS A 203 -8.96 14.31 7.55
CA LYS A 203 -8.28 13.86 8.78
C LYS A 203 -6.77 13.72 8.57
N LEU A 204 -6.34 13.17 7.44
CA LEU A 204 -4.94 12.93 7.12
C LEU A 204 -4.14 14.23 6.99
N ILE A 205 -4.77 15.28 6.43
CA ILE A 205 -4.19 16.61 6.23
C ILE A 205 -4.33 17.49 7.47
N SER A 206 -5.44 17.42 8.21
CA SER A 206 -5.70 18.27 9.38
C SER A 206 -4.83 17.95 10.61
N GLU A 207 -4.20 16.78 10.63
CA GLU A 207 -3.25 16.37 11.68
C GLU A 207 -1.80 16.80 11.38
N ILE A 208 -1.60 17.85 10.55
CA ILE A 208 -0.33 18.56 10.33
C ILE A 208 -0.11 19.57 11.46
#